data_AF-A0A3R0CLU5-F1
#
_entry.id   AF-A0A3R0CLU5-F1
#
_cell.length_a   1.000
_cell.length_b   1.000
_cell.length_c   1.000
_cell.angle_alpha   90.00
_cell.angle_beta   90.00
_cell.angle_gamma   90.00
#
_symmetry.space_group_name_H-M   'P 1'
#
loop_
_entity.id
_entity.type
_entity.pdbx_description
1 polymer ?
#
loop_
_entity_poly.entity_id
_entity_poly.type
_entity_poly.pdbx_seq_one_letter_code
_entity_poly.pdbx_strand_id
1 'polypeptide(L)'
;AVNKRQLDNLSISVNRGWNIQANGGDAETVAPGDTVNVTEGDNIQVTRTGKTLNIATARKVNFDNVAVGDISLDKDTGKISGLSDGSLSADSRDAVTGSQLFNTNENVTTNTRNIASNKTQIDSGLNF
;
A
#
# COMPACT_ATOMS: atom_id res chain seq x y z
N ALA A 1 57.63 -1.26 21.29
CA ALA A 1 57.08 0.04 21.74
C ALA A 1 56.40 0.72 20.56
N VAL A 2 55.32 1.46 20.79
CA VAL A 2 54.75 2.35 19.77
C VAL A 2 55.61 3.61 19.67
N ASN A 3 55.85 4.11 18.46
CA ASN A 3 56.55 5.38 18.22
C ASN A 3 55.57 6.52 17.94
N LYS A 4 56.01 7.78 18.10
CA LYS A 4 55.16 8.97 17.91
C LYS A 4 54.44 8.99 16.57
N ARG A 5 55.13 8.61 15.48
CA ARG A 5 54.54 8.55 14.13
C ARG A 5 53.41 7.52 14.04
N GLN A 6 53.56 6.36 14.68
CA GLN A 6 52.50 5.35 14.74
C GLN A 6 51.28 5.87 15.51
N LEU A 7 51.49 6.63 16.59
CA LEU A 7 50.42 7.25 17.37
C LEU A 7 49.72 8.39 16.61
N ASP A 8 50.48 9.25 15.92
CA ASP A 8 49.95 10.35 15.11
C ASP A 8 49.12 9.82 13.93
N ASN A 9 49.60 8.77 13.23
CA ASN A 9 48.85 8.12 12.16
C ASN A 9 47.53 7.52 12.66
N LEU A 10 47.54 6.88 13.83
CA LEU A 10 46.34 6.35 14.46
C LEU A 10 45.35 7.48 14.81
N SER A 11 45.85 8.58 15.38
CA SER A 11 45.03 9.76 15.72
C SER A 11 44.36 10.34 14.47
N ILE A 12 45.09 10.48 13.36
CA ILE A 12 44.52 10.94 12.08
C ILE A 12 43.44 9.98 11.60
N SER A 13 43.70 8.66 11.57
CA SER A 13 42.73 7.67 11.10
C SER A 13 41.46 7.65 11.96
N VAL A 14 41.59 7.76 13.29
CA VAL A 14 40.43 7.81 14.20
C VAL A 14 39.65 9.11 14.01
N ASN A 15 40.32 10.25 13.98
CA ASN A 15 39.67 11.57 13.87
C ASN A 15 39.02 11.83 12.51
N ARG A 16 39.28 11.01 11.49
CA ARG A 16 38.59 11.09 10.21
C ARG A 16 37.12 10.68 10.27
N GLY A 17 36.72 9.87 11.26
CA GLY A 17 35.35 9.36 11.36
C GLY A 17 34.96 8.46 10.19
N TRP A 18 33.65 8.29 9.99
CA TRP A 18 33.04 7.59 8.86
C TRP A 18 31.88 8.40 8.30
N ASN A 19 31.48 8.18 7.05
CA ASN A 19 30.38 8.94 6.46
C ASN A 19 29.07 8.14 6.47
N ILE A 20 27.96 8.79 6.83
CA ILE A 20 26.60 8.29 6.63
C ILE A 20 26.01 8.91 5.35
N GLN A 21 25.30 8.10 4.56
CA GLN A 21 24.66 8.51 3.31
C GLN A 21 23.42 7.63 3.12
N ALA A 22 22.35 8.21 2.59
CA ALA A 22 21.14 7.48 2.21
C ALA A 22 20.87 7.63 0.71
N ASN A 23 20.53 6.54 0.03
CA ASN A 23 20.08 6.51 -1.37
C ASN A 23 20.98 7.27 -2.35
N GLY A 24 22.30 7.26 -2.13
CA GLY A 24 23.26 7.96 -2.98
C GLY A 24 23.22 9.50 -2.89
N GLY A 25 22.55 10.06 -1.88
CA GLY A 25 22.49 11.50 -1.62
C GLY A 25 23.80 12.07 -1.04
N ASP A 26 23.74 13.18 -0.33
CA ASP A 26 24.95 13.75 0.28
C ASP A 26 25.48 12.87 1.43
N ALA A 27 26.80 12.82 1.55
CA ALA A 27 27.48 12.11 2.62
C ALA A 27 27.79 13.06 3.78
N GLU A 28 27.44 12.68 5.00
CA GLU A 28 27.72 13.43 6.23
C GLU A 28 28.72 12.68 7.09
N THR A 29 29.78 13.37 7.57
CA THR A 29 30.80 12.73 8.41
C THR A 29 30.31 12.60 9.85
N VAL A 30 30.26 11.36 10.33
CA VAL A 30 30.09 10.98 11.73
C VAL A 30 31.47 10.95 12.38
N ALA A 31 31.79 11.99 13.14
CA ALA A 31 33.05 12.11 13.86
C ALA A 31 33.09 11.19 15.09
N PRO A 32 34.28 10.90 15.63
CA PRO A 32 34.39 10.18 16.90
C PRO A 32 33.64 10.90 18.03
N GLY A 33 32.74 10.17 18.69
CA GLY A 33 31.88 10.71 19.75
C GLY A 33 30.49 11.12 19.30
N ASP A 34 30.24 11.21 17.99
CA ASP A 34 28.91 11.48 17.46
C ASP A 34 27.96 10.29 17.66
N THR A 35 26.67 10.60 17.65
CA THR A 35 25.59 9.61 17.70
C THR A 35 24.79 9.66 16.41
N VAL A 36 24.65 8.51 15.76
CA VAL A 36 23.67 8.35 14.68
C VAL A 36 22.34 7.96 15.28
N ASN A 37 21.32 8.78 15.06
CA ASN A 37 19.95 8.49 15.46
C ASN A 37 19.18 7.85 14.30
N VAL A 38 18.39 6.81 14.59
CA VAL A 38 17.48 6.19 13.63
C VAL A 38 16.06 6.50 14.10
N THR A 39 15.37 7.36 13.36
CA THR A 39 14.01 7.79 13.70
C THR A 39 12.97 6.90 13.01
N GLU A 40 11.85 6.68 13.67
CA GLU A 40 10.68 6.07 13.04
C GLU A 40 9.88 7.07 12.20
N GLY A 41 9.05 6.54 11.30
CA GLY A 41 8.10 7.30 10.50
C GLY A 41 6.71 6.68 10.58
N ASP A 42 5.79 7.12 9.73
CA ASP A 42 4.37 6.72 9.82
C ASP A 42 4.15 5.20 9.78
N ASN A 43 4.87 4.50 8.88
CA ASN A 43 4.67 3.08 8.64
C ASN A 43 5.78 2.18 9.20
N ILE A 44 6.91 2.76 9.62
CA ILE A 44 8.08 2.01 10.10
C ILE A 44 8.30 2.36 11.57
N GLN A 45 8.23 1.35 12.43
CA GLN A 45 8.50 1.43 13.86
C GLN A 45 9.96 1.07 14.13
N VAL A 46 10.64 1.88 14.95
CA VAL A 46 12.05 1.69 15.29
C VAL A 46 12.21 1.63 16.80
N THR A 47 12.71 0.49 17.29
CA THR A 47 12.91 0.25 18.72
C THR A 47 14.31 -0.30 18.99
N ARG A 48 14.91 0.00 20.15
CA ARG A 48 16.24 -0.47 20.50
C ARG A 48 16.26 -1.11 21.88
N THR A 49 16.74 -2.35 21.94
CA THR A 49 16.94 -3.08 23.20
C THR A 49 18.39 -3.55 23.26
N GLY A 50 19.18 -2.98 24.17
CA GLY A 50 20.61 -3.34 24.28
C GLY A 50 21.36 -3.10 22.97
N LYS A 51 21.97 -4.12 22.37
CA LYS A 51 22.68 -3.95 21.09
C LYS A 51 21.83 -4.26 19.86
N THR A 52 20.53 -4.52 20.06
CA THR A 52 19.61 -4.87 18.98
C THR A 52 18.77 -3.65 18.61
N LEU A 53 18.86 -3.25 17.35
CA LEU A 53 17.93 -2.33 16.71
C LEU A 53 16.87 -3.17 15.99
N ASN A 54 15.61 -3.01 16.38
CA ASN A 54 14.46 -3.65 15.75
C ASN A 54 13.73 -2.63 14.88
N ILE A 55 13.65 -2.92 13.58
CA ILE A 55 12.95 -2.13 12.58
C ILE A 55 11.81 -3.00 12.05
N ALA A 56 10.57 -2.55 12.21
CA ALA A 56 9.39 -3.31 11.84
C ALA A 56 8.38 -2.42 11.11
N THR A 57 7.56 -3.01 10.25
CA THR A 57 6.36 -2.33 9.75
C THR A 57 5.33 -2.21 10.87
N ALA A 58 4.68 -1.06 10.98
CA ALA A 58 3.60 -0.84 11.93
C ALA A 58 2.43 -1.80 11.67
N ARG A 59 1.70 -2.19 12.73
CA ARG A 59 0.50 -3.05 12.58
C ARG A 59 -0.63 -2.37 11.79
N LYS A 60 -0.68 -1.04 11.84
CA LYS A 60 -1.54 -0.20 11.02
C LYS A 60 -0.64 0.71 10.22
N VAL A 61 -0.78 0.65 8.91
CA VAL A 61 -0.05 1.46 7.95
C VAL A 61 -1.00 2.42 7.26
N ASN A 62 -0.48 3.56 6.85
CA ASN A 62 -1.16 4.55 6.05
C ASN A 62 -0.40 4.73 4.73
N PHE A 63 -1.05 4.41 3.62
CA PHE A 63 -0.51 4.60 2.29
C PHE A 63 -1.43 5.54 1.52
N ASP A 64 -0.84 6.41 0.72
CA ASP A 64 -1.61 7.22 -0.23
C ASP A 64 -2.20 6.33 -1.33
N ASN A 65 -1.39 5.40 -1.84
CA ASN A 65 -1.75 4.46 -2.88
C ASN A 65 -1.08 3.11 -2.65
N VAL A 66 -1.80 2.01 -2.89
CA VAL A 66 -1.24 0.66 -2.93
C VAL A 66 -1.52 0.07 -4.31
N ALA A 67 -0.45 -0.25 -5.04
CA ALA A 67 -0.52 -0.88 -6.35
C ALA A 67 -0.02 -2.33 -6.30
N VAL A 68 -0.80 -3.26 -6.86
CA VAL A 68 -0.44 -4.68 -7.00
C VAL A 68 -0.76 -5.12 -8.42
N GLY A 69 0.25 -5.12 -9.29
CA GLY A 69 0.02 -5.22 -10.74
C GLY A 69 -0.85 -4.05 -11.19
N ASP A 70 -1.96 -4.34 -11.87
CA ASP A 70 -2.92 -3.34 -12.35
C ASP A 70 -3.92 -2.88 -11.27
N ILE A 71 -3.98 -3.58 -10.12
CA ILE A 71 -4.90 -3.23 -9.03
C ILE A 71 -4.36 -2.02 -8.28
N SER A 72 -5.22 -1.02 -8.04
CA SER A 72 -4.90 0.15 -7.23
C SER A 72 -5.94 0.38 -6.12
N LEU A 73 -5.47 0.61 -4.90
CA LEU A 73 -6.24 1.15 -3.77
C LEU A 73 -5.79 2.59 -3.51
N ASP A 74 -6.72 3.53 -3.69
CA ASP A 74 -6.48 4.97 -3.61
C ASP A 74 -7.16 5.55 -2.36
N LYS A 75 -6.38 6.25 -1.50
CA LYS A 75 -6.91 6.77 -0.22
C LYS A 75 -7.92 7.91 -0.38
N ASP A 76 -7.82 8.68 -1.46
CA ASP A 76 -8.60 9.90 -1.64
C ASP A 76 -9.98 9.60 -2.17
N THR A 77 -10.08 8.61 -3.06
CA THR A 77 -11.33 8.14 -3.64
C THR A 77 -11.93 6.95 -2.89
N GLY A 78 -11.13 6.23 -2.10
CA GLY A 78 -11.51 4.98 -1.45
C GLY A 78 -11.80 3.84 -2.43
N LYS A 79 -11.41 3.99 -3.71
CA LYS A 79 -11.71 3.03 -4.77
C LYS A 79 -10.65 1.93 -4.82
N ILE A 80 -11.13 0.71 -5.08
CA ILE A 80 -10.30 -0.39 -5.60
C ILE A 80 -10.56 -0.46 -7.11
N SER A 81 -9.51 -0.24 -7.90
CA SER A 81 -9.58 -0.12 -9.36
C SER A 81 -8.70 -1.17 -10.02
N GLY A 82 -8.88 -1.42 -11.33
CA GLY A 82 -8.05 -2.35 -12.10
C GLY A 82 -8.39 -3.83 -11.90
N LEU A 83 -9.52 -4.14 -11.26
CA LEU A 83 -10.03 -5.51 -11.15
C LEU A 83 -10.45 -6.02 -12.53
N SER A 84 -10.02 -7.23 -12.88
CA SER A 84 -10.67 -8.01 -13.93
C SER A 84 -12.05 -8.49 -13.46
N ASP A 85 -12.95 -8.75 -14.40
CA ASP A 85 -14.27 -9.31 -14.09
C ASP A 85 -14.13 -10.64 -13.33
N GLY A 86 -14.80 -10.75 -12.18
CA GLY A 86 -14.75 -11.93 -11.33
C GLY A 86 -15.56 -13.09 -11.92
N SER A 87 -15.21 -14.33 -11.59
CA SER A 87 -16.02 -15.48 -11.99
C SER A 87 -17.41 -15.43 -11.35
N LEU A 88 -18.47 -15.65 -12.14
CA LEU A 88 -19.85 -15.73 -11.65
C LEU A 88 -20.28 -17.19 -11.57
N SER A 89 -19.92 -17.84 -10.46
CA SER A 89 -20.28 -19.23 -10.15
C SER A 89 -20.57 -19.38 -8.66
N ALA A 90 -21.24 -20.48 -8.27
CA ALA A 90 -21.67 -20.71 -6.89
C ALA A 90 -20.50 -20.77 -5.88
N ASP A 91 -19.32 -21.19 -6.34
CA ASP A 91 -18.13 -21.36 -5.50
C ASP A 91 -17.15 -20.17 -5.59
N SER A 92 -17.43 -19.18 -6.45
CA SER A 92 -16.54 -18.04 -6.67
C SER A 92 -16.33 -17.21 -5.41
N ARG A 93 -15.10 -16.72 -5.24
CA ARG A 93 -14.69 -15.78 -4.19
C ARG A 93 -14.07 -14.51 -4.78
N ASP A 94 -14.20 -14.35 -6.09
CA ASP A 94 -13.69 -13.18 -6.80
C ASP A 94 -14.56 -11.95 -6.48
N ALA A 95 -13.92 -10.78 -6.44
CA ALA A 95 -14.66 -9.53 -6.42
C ALA A 95 -15.38 -9.33 -7.76
N VAL A 96 -16.61 -8.80 -7.72
CA VAL A 96 -17.33 -8.40 -8.93
C VAL A 96 -17.02 -6.96 -9.28
N THR A 97 -16.89 -6.68 -10.57
CA THR A 97 -16.63 -5.34 -11.08
C THR A 97 -17.92 -4.56 -11.30
N GLY A 98 -17.79 -3.25 -11.52
CA GLY A 98 -18.92 -2.39 -11.87
C GLY A 98 -19.61 -2.79 -13.17
N SER A 99 -18.88 -3.26 -14.18
CA SER A 99 -19.44 -3.74 -15.46
C SER A 99 -20.36 -4.95 -15.26
N GLN A 100 -19.98 -5.89 -14.41
CA GLN A 100 -20.79 -7.08 -14.13
C GLN A 100 -22.10 -6.73 -13.42
N LEU A 101 -22.04 -5.85 -12.42
CA LEU A 101 -23.24 -5.37 -11.73
C LEU A 101 -24.13 -4.55 -12.66
N PHE A 102 -23.53 -3.72 -13.53
CA PHE A 102 -24.26 -2.95 -14.54
C PHE A 102 -25.05 -3.86 -15.49
N ASN A 103 -24.42 -4.91 -16.04
CA ASN A 103 -25.10 -5.88 -16.91
C ASN A 103 -26.27 -6.58 -16.19
N THR A 104 -26.10 -6.90 -14.91
CA THR A 104 -27.19 -7.47 -14.09
C THR A 104 -28.35 -6.49 -13.96
N ASN A 105 -28.07 -5.21 -13.71
CA ASN A 105 -29.09 -4.16 -13.59
C ASN A 105 -29.87 -3.92 -14.89
N GLU A 106 -29.23 -4.06 -16.05
CA GLU A 106 -29.91 -4.00 -17.36
C GLU A 106 -30.91 -5.15 -17.54
N ASN A 107 -30.54 -6.36 -17.13
CA ASN A 107 -31.44 -7.51 -17.13
C ASN A 107 -32.64 -7.32 -16.18
N VAL A 108 -32.39 -6.81 -14.97
CA VAL A 108 -33.46 -6.49 -14.00
C VAL A 108 -34.40 -5.42 -14.54
N THR A 109 -33.86 -4.39 -15.17
CA THR A 109 -34.63 -3.31 -15.78
C THR A 109 -35.49 -3.84 -16.92
N THR A 110 -34.96 -4.76 -17.73
CA THR A 110 -35.73 -5.45 -18.78
C THR A 110 -36.86 -6.29 -18.20
N ASN A 111 -36.61 -7.06 -17.15
CA ASN A 111 -37.65 -7.84 -16.47
C ASN A 111 -38.75 -6.94 -15.91
N THR A 112 -38.39 -5.79 -15.34
CA THR A 112 -39.35 -4.79 -14.83
C THR A 112 -40.28 -4.32 -15.94
N ARG A 113 -39.75 -4.00 -17.12
CA ARG A 113 -40.56 -3.59 -18.28
C ARG A 113 -41.49 -4.72 -18.76
N ASN A 114 -40.98 -5.94 -18.83
CA ASN A 114 -41.78 -7.11 -19.25
C ASN A 114 -42.95 -7.37 -18.30
N ILE A 115 -42.71 -7.26 -16.98
CA ILE A 115 -43.76 -7.41 -15.96
C ILE A 115 -44.84 -6.34 -16.14
N ALA A 116 -44.45 -5.08 -16.36
CA ALA A 116 -45.40 -4.00 -16.59
C ALA A 116 -46.23 -4.24 -17.87
N SER A 117 -45.61 -4.72 -18.94
CA SER A 117 -46.30 -5.06 -20.19
C SER A 117 -47.33 -6.18 -19.99
N ASN A 118 -46.92 -7.27 -19.32
CA ASN A 118 -47.82 -8.38 -19.01
C ASN A 118 -49.03 -7.91 -18.17
N LYS A 119 -48.81 -7.00 -17.21
CA LYS A 119 -49.91 -6.42 -16.43
C LYS A 119 -50.93 -5.73 -17.34
N THR A 120 -50.48 -4.87 -18.25
CA THR A 120 -51.38 -4.18 -19.20
C THR A 120 -52.18 -5.16 -20.06
N GLN A 121 -51.55 -6.26 -20.50
CA GLN A 121 -52.24 -7.30 -21.28
C GLN A 121 -53.32 -8.02 -20.47
N ILE A 122 -53.04 -8.36 -19.21
CA ILE A 122 -54.01 -8.97 -18.30
C ILE A 122 -55.18 -8.02 -18.06
N ASP A 123 -54.89 -6.75 -17.74
CA ASP A 123 -55.92 -5.74 -17.52
C ASP A 123 -56.82 -5.59 -18.76
N SER A 124 -56.25 -5.62 -19.97
CA SER A 124 -57.00 -5.53 -21.22
C SER A 124 -57.87 -6.76 -21.50
N GLY A 125 -57.42 -7.96 -21.09
CA GLY A 125 -58.14 -9.22 -21.29
C GLY A 125 -59.29 -9.45 -20.30
N LEU A 126 -59.31 -8.73 -19.17
CA LEU A 126 -60.36 -8.82 -18.13
C LEU A 126 -61.54 -7.87 -18.36
N ASN A 127 -61.53 -7.08 -19.44
CA ASN A 127 -62.68 -6.26 -19.84
C ASN A 127 -63.82 -7.16 -20.36
N PHE A 128 -64.58 -7.74 -19.44
CA PHE A 128 -65.85 -8.44 -19.70
C PHE A 128 -67.05 -7.52 -19.47
#